data_AF-A0A382SWC8-F1
#
_entry.id   AF-A0A382SWC8-F1
#
_cell.length_a   1.000
_cell.length_b   1.000
_cell.length_c   1.000
_cell.angle_alpha   90.00
_cell.angle_beta   90.00
_cell.angle_gamma   90.00
#
_symmetry.space_group_name_H-M   'P 1'
#
loop_
_entity.id
_entity.type
_entity.pdbx_description
1 polymer ?
#
loop_
_entity_poly.entity_id
_entity_poly.type
_entity_poly.pdbx_seq_one_letter_code
_entity_poly.pdbx_strand_id
1 'polypeptide(L)'
;MRQEGNDPIILDAGDLFFTTPDLHDSNRVSEKYRASVIVTGYEQIGCDAINVGQYEFGGGEKFLLETTSTTQIPFISANLINTQTNQLLFNPYIIIEREGLKIAVIGLTNLLPKTIKNIRADDYITAGKSMIKKIKDQVDIVVMLVNANRADQKTLTKEFKEANLIFTSGSISLTRPMMNQPEKGPYLFST
;
A
#
# COMPACT_ATOMS: atom_id res chain seq x y z
N MET A 1 5.27 3.23 22.71
CA MET A 1 5.69 4.23 21.71
C MET A 1 5.01 5.59 21.92
N ARG A 2 3.74 5.79 21.52
CA ARG A 2 3.07 7.11 21.67
C ARG A 2 2.89 7.56 23.11
N GLN A 3 2.52 6.63 24.00
CA GLN A 3 2.46 6.92 25.44
C GLN A 3 3.83 7.19 26.07
N GLU A 4 4.92 6.81 25.41
CA GLU A 4 6.30 7.05 25.86
C GLU A 4 6.90 8.32 25.20
N GLY A 5 6.08 9.10 24.47
CA GLY A 5 6.48 10.35 23.82
C GLY A 5 6.99 10.22 22.39
N ASN A 6 7.04 9.01 21.81
CA ASN A 6 7.42 8.80 20.42
C ASN A 6 6.18 8.82 19.51
N ASP A 7 6.15 9.66 18.47
CA ASP A 7 5.05 9.67 17.49
C ASP A 7 5.47 9.07 16.12
N PRO A 8 5.58 7.74 16.01
CA PRO A 8 5.97 7.11 14.77
C PRO A 8 4.86 7.22 13.72
N ILE A 9 5.29 7.26 12.45
CA ILE A 9 4.42 7.06 11.31
C ILE A 9 4.32 5.56 11.04
N ILE A 10 3.10 5.03 11.03
CA ILE A 10 2.80 3.61 10.92
C ILE A 10 2.11 3.38 9.58
N LEU A 11 2.80 2.69 8.67
CA LEU A 11 2.34 2.41 7.31
C LEU A 11 2.31 0.91 7.04
N ASP A 12 1.42 0.49 6.14
CA ASP A 12 1.34 -0.89 5.66
C ASP A 12 1.35 -0.95 4.13
N ALA A 13 2.21 -1.78 3.54
CA ALA A 13 2.37 -1.87 2.09
C ALA A 13 1.26 -2.67 1.40
N GLY A 14 0.31 -3.26 2.15
CA GLY A 14 -0.81 -4.06 1.64
C GLY A 14 -0.55 -5.57 1.75
N ASP A 15 -1.50 -6.38 1.27
CA ASP A 15 -1.64 -7.80 1.59
C ASP A 15 -1.91 -8.07 3.08
N LEU A 16 -2.70 -7.18 3.69
CA LEU A 16 -3.09 -7.17 5.10
C LEU A 16 -4.26 -8.13 5.39
N PHE A 17 -5.27 -8.17 4.52
CA PHE A 17 -6.52 -8.88 4.82
C PHE A 17 -6.39 -10.39 4.70
N PHE A 18 -5.81 -10.86 3.59
CA PHE A 18 -5.80 -12.27 3.21
C PHE A 18 -4.41 -12.73 2.78
N THR A 19 -4.22 -14.04 2.70
CA THR A 19 -2.99 -14.67 2.21
C THR A 19 -3.17 -15.30 0.82
N THR A 20 -4.38 -15.24 0.28
CA THR A 20 -4.75 -15.76 -1.04
C THR A 20 -5.58 -14.71 -1.78
N PRO A 21 -5.49 -14.70 -3.13
CA PRO A 21 -6.23 -13.74 -3.95
C PRO A 21 -7.72 -14.06 -4.05
N ASP A 22 -8.12 -15.28 -3.66
CA ASP A 22 -9.50 -15.74 -3.61
C ASP A 22 -9.71 -16.59 -2.36
N LEU A 23 -10.81 -16.35 -1.65
CA LEU A 23 -11.19 -17.14 -0.49
C LEU A 23 -11.97 -18.39 -0.89
N HIS A 24 -11.73 -19.48 -0.19
CA HIS A 24 -12.48 -20.72 -0.34
C HIS A 24 -13.82 -20.62 0.42
N ASP A 25 -14.88 -21.26 -0.08
CA ASP A 25 -16.21 -21.11 0.53
C ASP A 25 -16.27 -21.62 1.97
N SER A 26 -15.50 -22.66 2.29
CA SER A 26 -15.44 -23.22 3.64
C SER A 26 -14.87 -22.29 4.71
N ASN A 27 -14.05 -21.30 4.34
CA ASN A 27 -13.41 -20.38 5.29
C ASN A 27 -13.77 -18.89 5.06
N ARG A 28 -14.51 -18.57 3.99
CA ARG A 28 -14.86 -17.20 3.58
C ARG A 28 -15.40 -16.33 4.71
N VAL A 29 -16.32 -16.86 5.52
CA VAL A 29 -16.93 -16.12 6.64
C VAL A 29 -15.88 -15.81 7.71
N SER A 30 -15.11 -16.82 8.11
CA SER A 30 -14.04 -16.67 9.11
C SER A 30 -12.97 -15.69 8.66
N GLU A 31 -12.52 -15.80 7.41
CA GLU A 31 -11.49 -14.91 6.85
C GLU A 31 -11.97 -13.47 6.78
N LYS A 32 -13.20 -13.23 6.30
CA LYS A 32 -13.77 -11.87 6.30
C LYS A 32 -13.87 -11.26 7.69
N TYR A 33 -14.28 -12.06 8.68
CA TYR A 33 -14.29 -11.61 10.08
C TYR A 33 -12.87 -11.28 10.59
N ARG A 34 -11.87 -12.12 10.27
CA ARG A 34 -10.46 -11.86 10.59
C ARG A 34 -9.98 -10.53 10.01
N ALA A 35 -10.29 -10.24 8.74
CA ALA A 35 -9.94 -8.97 8.10
C ALA A 35 -10.56 -7.76 8.83
N SER A 36 -11.84 -7.83 9.22
CA SER A 36 -12.47 -6.75 9.98
C SER A 36 -11.81 -6.52 11.35
N VAL A 37 -11.44 -7.59 12.06
CA VAL A 37 -10.73 -7.48 13.36
C VAL A 37 -9.33 -6.90 13.18
N ILE A 38 -8.63 -7.25 12.09
CA ILE A 38 -7.32 -6.65 11.76
C ILE A 38 -7.43 -5.14 11.61
N VAL A 39 -8.45 -4.65 10.88
CA VAL A 39 -8.70 -3.21 10.73
C VAL A 39 -8.92 -2.53 12.08
N THR A 40 -9.76 -3.11 12.94
CA THR A 40 -9.96 -2.59 14.30
C THR A 40 -8.66 -2.53 15.10
N GLY A 41 -7.81 -3.55 14.98
CA GLY A 41 -6.48 -3.55 15.62
C GLY A 41 -5.58 -2.43 15.11
N TYR A 42 -5.52 -2.22 13.79
CA TYR A 42 -4.75 -1.14 13.18
C TYR A 42 -5.25 0.25 13.57
N GLU A 43 -6.56 0.39 13.79
CA GLU A 43 -7.15 1.66 14.24
C GLU A 43 -6.74 1.97 15.69
N GLN A 44 -6.73 0.96 16.56
CA GLN A 44 -6.23 1.10 17.94
C GLN A 44 -4.73 1.40 18.00
N ILE A 45 -3.95 0.80 17.09
CA ILE A 45 -2.52 1.11 16.94
C ILE A 45 -2.34 2.56 16.44
N GLY A 46 -3.30 3.07 15.67
CA GLY A 46 -3.27 4.37 15.01
C GLY A 46 -2.37 4.34 13.78
N CYS A 47 -2.68 3.44 12.84
CA CYS A 47 -2.05 3.38 11.53
C CYS A 47 -2.37 4.62 10.69
N ASP A 48 -1.35 5.20 10.05
CA ASP A 48 -1.48 6.42 9.27
C ASP A 48 -1.93 6.17 7.83
N ALA A 49 -1.58 5.03 7.22
CA ALA A 49 -2.13 4.59 5.93
C ALA A 49 -1.85 3.11 5.63
N ILE A 50 -2.74 2.52 4.84
CA ILE A 50 -2.61 1.16 4.31
C ILE A 50 -2.69 1.23 2.79
N ASN A 51 -1.72 0.66 2.08
CA ASN A 51 -1.83 0.48 0.63
C ASN A 51 -2.73 -0.71 0.31
N VAL A 52 -3.50 -0.61 -0.77
CA VAL A 52 -4.31 -1.74 -1.27
C VAL A 52 -3.42 -2.66 -2.09
N GLY A 53 -3.14 -3.86 -1.58
CA GLY A 53 -2.46 -4.94 -2.27
C GLY A 53 -3.40 -5.86 -3.04
N GLN A 54 -2.84 -6.92 -3.61
CA GLN A 54 -3.61 -7.88 -4.40
C GLN A 54 -4.53 -8.72 -3.49
N TYR A 55 -4.10 -9.01 -2.26
CA TYR A 55 -4.85 -9.88 -1.37
C TYR A 55 -5.97 -9.16 -0.65
N GLU A 56 -6.03 -7.83 -0.61
CA GLU A 56 -7.21 -7.09 -0.13
C GLU A 56 -8.50 -7.50 -0.87
N PHE A 57 -8.37 -7.96 -2.12
CA PHE A 57 -9.48 -8.37 -2.98
C PHE A 57 -10.02 -9.78 -2.74
N GLY A 58 -9.42 -10.60 -1.88
CA GLY A 58 -9.85 -12.00 -1.67
C GLY A 58 -11.31 -12.16 -1.22
N GLY A 59 -11.85 -11.15 -0.54
CA GLY A 59 -13.25 -11.07 -0.13
C GLY A 59 -14.22 -10.55 -1.21
N GLY A 60 -13.68 -10.10 -2.35
CA GLY A 60 -14.36 -9.37 -3.43
C GLY A 60 -14.32 -7.85 -3.24
N GLU A 61 -14.46 -7.11 -4.34
CA GLU A 61 -14.49 -5.63 -4.38
C GLU A 61 -15.48 -5.04 -3.37
N LYS A 62 -16.71 -5.56 -3.33
CA LYS A 62 -17.74 -5.09 -2.40
C LYS A 62 -17.30 -5.18 -0.94
N PHE A 63 -16.71 -6.31 -0.56
CA PHE A 63 -16.24 -6.51 0.81
C PHE A 63 -15.10 -5.56 1.15
N LEU A 64 -14.16 -5.35 0.22
CA LEU A 64 -13.06 -4.41 0.39
C LEU A 64 -13.61 -3.00 0.66
N LEU A 65 -14.47 -2.48 -0.22
CA LEU A 65 -15.03 -1.13 -0.10
C LEU A 65 -15.87 -0.95 1.17
N GLU A 66 -16.70 -1.95 1.51
CA GLU A 66 -17.46 -1.94 2.77
C GLU A 66 -16.52 -1.90 3.97
N THR A 67 -15.50 -2.75 4.00
CA THR A 67 -14.55 -2.82 5.13
C THR A 67 -13.77 -1.51 5.28
N THR A 68 -13.24 -0.95 4.20
CA THR A 68 -12.49 0.32 4.26
C THR A 68 -13.37 1.50 4.66
N SER A 69 -14.68 1.44 4.41
CA SER A 69 -15.63 2.48 4.85
C SER A 69 -15.92 2.47 6.35
N THR A 70 -15.52 1.42 7.08
CA THR A 70 -15.74 1.29 8.53
C THR A 70 -14.64 1.89 9.39
N THR A 71 -13.56 2.39 8.78
CA THR A 71 -12.41 2.94 9.50
C THR A 71 -12.00 4.29 8.96
N GLN A 72 -11.34 5.09 9.81
CA GLN A 72 -10.73 6.35 9.41
C GLN A 72 -9.33 6.19 8.83
N ILE A 73 -8.75 4.98 8.87
CA ILE A 73 -7.44 4.73 8.26
C ILE A 73 -7.56 4.90 6.75
N PRO A 74 -6.75 5.77 6.13
CA PRO A 74 -6.80 5.94 4.69
C PRO A 74 -6.21 4.71 3.99
N PHE A 75 -7.06 4.03 3.23
CA PHE A 75 -6.62 3.07 2.22
C PHE A 75 -6.26 3.84 0.94
N ILE A 76 -5.05 3.59 0.42
CA ILE A 76 -4.51 4.32 -0.73
C ILE A 76 -4.10 3.39 -1.87
N SER A 77 -4.25 3.86 -3.11
CA SER A 77 -3.66 3.26 -4.31
C SER A 77 -3.80 4.21 -5.49
N ALA A 78 -2.71 4.46 -6.20
CA ALA A 78 -2.66 5.43 -7.29
C ALA A 78 -2.98 4.85 -8.67
N ASN A 79 -3.24 3.54 -8.77
CA ASN A 79 -3.38 2.86 -10.06
C ASN A 79 -4.54 1.86 -10.14
N LEU A 80 -5.38 1.75 -9.12
CA LEU A 80 -6.60 0.94 -9.16
C LEU A 80 -7.79 1.75 -9.67
N ILE A 81 -8.28 1.40 -10.86
CA ILE A 81 -9.30 2.15 -11.60
C ILE A 81 -10.58 1.32 -11.73
N ASN A 82 -11.72 1.93 -11.42
CA ASN A 82 -13.03 1.33 -11.68
C ASN A 82 -13.31 1.43 -13.19
N THR A 83 -13.53 0.30 -13.84
CA THR A 83 -13.64 0.25 -15.31
C THR A 83 -14.92 0.86 -15.86
N GLN A 84 -15.94 1.06 -15.03
CA GLN A 84 -17.20 1.68 -15.42
C GLN A 84 -17.14 3.20 -15.34
N THR A 85 -16.54 3.74 -14.26
CA THR A 85 -16.47 5.19 -14.03
C THR A 85 -15.18 5.82 -14.56
N ASN A 86 -14.16 5.00 -14.82
CA ASN A 86 -12.80 5.43 -15.14
C ASN A 86 -12.19 6.36 -14.06
N GLN A 87 -12.56 6.13 -12.80
CA GLN A 87 -12.05 6.85 -11.63
C GLN A 87 -11.22 5.92 -10.74
N LEU A 88 -10.30 6.51 -9.97
CA LEU A 88 -9.57 5.79 -8.93
C LEU A 88 -10.55 5.26 -7.87
N LEU A 89 -10.31 4.03 -7.39
CA LEU A 89 -11.07 3.46 -6.28
C LEU A 89 -10.70 4.10 -4.94
N PHE A 90 -9.45 4.51 -4.80
CA PHE A 90 -8.87 5.02 -3.56
C PHE A 90 -8.12 6.32 -3.83
N ASN A 91 -7.85 7.09 -2.78
CA ASN A 91 -6.95 8.23 -2.90
C ASN A 91 -5.55 7.72 -3.30
N PRO A 92 -4.86 8.39 -4.23
CA PRO A 92 -3.56 7.92 -4.72
C PRO A 92 -2.44 8.04 -3.68
N TYR A 93 -2.58 8.99 -2.76
CA TYR A 93 -1.59 9.30 -1.73
C TYR A 93 -2.24 10.02 -0.55
N ILE A 94 -1.48 10.16 0.53
CA ILE A 94 -1.72 11.13 1.60
C ILE A 94 -0.45 11.98 1.84
N ILE A 95 -0.62 13.12 2.50
CA ILE A 95 0.50 13.91 3.04
C ILE A 95 0.34 13.93 4.56
N ILE A 96 1.38 13.48 5.26
CA ILE A 96 1.48 13.50 6.71
C ILE A 96 2.43 14.63 7.10
N GLU A 97 2.04 15.45 8.08
CA GLU A 97 2.93 16.46 8.67
C GLU A 97 3.31 16.04 10.10
N ARG A 98 4.60 15.82 10.34
CA ARG A 98 5.15 15.41 11.65
C ARG A 98 6.47 16.12 11.89
N GLU A 99 6.63 16.70 13.06
CA GLU A 99 7.85 17.42 13.47
C GLU A 99 8.31 18.48 12.43
N GLY A 100 7.36 19.11 11.73
CA GLY A 100 7.64 20.12 10.71
C GLY A 100 8.06 19.58 9.33
N LEU A 101 8.09 18.25 9.16
CA LEU A 101 8.34 17.60 7.87
C LEU A 101 7.02 17.19 7.21
N LYS A 102 6.92 17.45 5.91
CA LYS A 102 5.83 16.96 5.05
C LYS A 102 6.25 15.70 4.34
N ILE A 103 5.49 14.64 4.54
CA ILE A 103 5.81 13.29 4.08
C ILE A 103 4.66 12.82 3.19
N ALA A 104 4.92 12.72 1.88
CA ALA A 104 3.99 12.10 0.95
C ALA A 104 4.09 10.57 1.05
N VAL A 105 2.95 9.89 1.14
CA VAL A 105 2.87 8.43 1.09
C VAL A 105 2.01 8.03 -0.09
N ILE A 106 2.60 7.37 -1.09
CA ILE A 106 1.95 6.98 -2.36
C ILE A 106 1.75 5.46 -2.38
N GLY A 107 0.54 5.01 -2.69
CA GLY A 107 0.21 3.58 -2.80
C GLY A 107 0.23 3.09 -4.24
N LEU A 108 0.72 1.87 -4.48
CA LEU A 108 0.77 1.23 -5.80
C LEU A 108 0.54 -0.28 -5.71
N THR A 109 -0.13 -0.82 -6.73
CA THR A 109 -0.50 -2.24 -6.81
C THR A 109 -0.12 -2.81 -8.17
N ASN A 110 0.83 -3.73 -8.23
CA ASN A 110 1.24 -4.34 -9.50
C ASN A 110 0.29 -5.45 -9.95
N LEU A 111 -0.21 -6.27 -9.01
CA LEU A 111 -1.01 -7.45 -9.32
C LEU A 111 -2.45 -7.28 -8.87
N LEU A 112 -3.38 -7.69 -9.73
CA LEU A 112 -4.80 -7.78 -9.42
C LEU A 112 -5.27 -9.23 -9.62
N PRO A 113 -6.04 -9.82 -8.69
CA PRO A 113 -6.61 -11.14 -8.89
C PRO A 113 -7.44 -11.23 -10.16
N LYS A 114 -7.31 -12.34 -10.91
CA LYS A 114 -8.05 -12.56 -12.17
C LYS A 114 -9.57 -12.61 -12.00
N THR A 115 -10.04 -12.83 -10.77
CA THR A 115 -11.46 -12.84 -10.40
C THR A 115 -12.07 -11.45 -10.37
N ILE A 116 -11.26 -10.40 -10.25
CA ILE A 116 -11.70 -9.01 -10.29
C ILE A 116 -11.81 -8.54 -11.74
N LYS A 117 -13.04 -8.22 -12.17
CA LYS A 117 -13.35 -7.82 -13.56
C LYS A 117 -13.70 -6.35 -13.74
N ASN A 118 -14.17 -5.70 -12.68
CA ASN A 118 -14.64 -4.31 -12.71
C ASN A 118 -13.55 -3.30 -12.32
N ILE A 119 -12.34 -3.79 -12.07
CA ILE A 119 -11.19 -2.98 -11.68
C ILE A 119 -10.05 -3.31 -12.63
N ARG A 120 -9.33 -2.29 -13.06
CA ARG A 120 -8.07 -2.42 -13.77
C ARG A 120 -6.97 -1.82 -12.92
N ALA A 121 -5.83 -2.49 -12.85
CA ALA A 121 -4.59 -1.89 -12.40
C ALA A 121 -3.90 -1.24 -13.61
N ASP A 122 -3.85 0.08 -13.65
CA ASP A 122 -3.00 0.80 -14.61
C ASP A 122 -1.52 0.54 -14.27
N ASP A 123 -0.61 0.79 -15.22
CA ASP A 123 0.83 0.55 -15.01
C ASP A 123 1.36 1.31 -13.78
N TYR A 124 1.74 0.56 -12.75
CA TYR A 124 2.10 1.11 -11.45
C TYR A 124 3.40 1.94 -11.50
N ILE A 125 4.32 1.64 -12.42
CA ILE A 125 5.54 2.43 -12.64
C ILE A 125 5.20 3.81 -13.19
N THR A 126 4.36 3.87 -14.23
CA THR A 126 3.91 5.11 -14.85
C THR A 126 3.08 5.95 -13.88
N ALA A 127 2.13 5.32 -13.18
CA ALA A 127 1.31 5.98 -12.17
C ALA A 127 2.17 6.54 -11.03
N GLY A 128 3.11 5.75 -10.50
CA GLY A 128 4.03 6.16 -9.46
C GLY A 128 4.89 7.35 -9.85
N LYS A 129 5.56 7.30 -11.01
CA LYS A 129 6.38 8.42 -11.52
C LYS A 129 5.55 9.69 -11.70
N SER A 130 4.32 9.56 -12.22
CA SER A 130 3.40 10.70 -12.37
C SER A 130 3.06 11.33 -11.01
N MET A 131 2.76 10.50 -9.99
CA MET A 131 2.46 11.00 -8.64
C MET A 131 3.67 11.66 -7.98
N ILE A 132 4.86 11.07 -8.07
CA ILE A 132 6.09 11.66 -7.55
C ILE A 132 6.31 13.03 -8.18
N LYS A 133 6.26 13.13 -9.52
CA LYS A 133 6.43 14.40 -10.23
C LYS A 133 5.43 15.47 -9.78
N LYS A 134 4.20 15.10 -9.46
CA LYS A 134 3.16 16.03 -9.02
C LYS A 134 3.41 16.58 -7.61
N ILE A 135 3.98 15.77 -6.72
CA ILE A 135 3.99 16.07 -5.28
C ILE A 135 5.36 16.41 -4.71
N LYS A 136 6.45 15.95 -5.34
CA LYS A 136 7.80 16.02 -4.77
C LYS A 136 8.25 17.44 -4.40
N ASP A 137 7.81 18.45 -5.14
CA ASP A 137 8.20 19.85 -4.91
C ASP A 137 7.39 20.51 -3.78
N GLN A 138 6.44 19.78 -3.18
CA GLN A 138 5.54 20.25 -2.12
C GLN A 138 5.79 19.54 -0.77
N VAL A 139 6.69 18.55 -0.75
CA VAL A 139 6.96 17.69 0.40
C VAL A 139 8.46 17.50 0.58
N ASP A 140 8.88 17.15 1.79
CA ASP A 140 10.29 16.92 2.12
C ASP A 140 10.71 15.47 1.84
N ILE A 141 9.76 14.54 2.01
CA ILE A 141 10.00 13.10 1.88
C ILE A 141 8.88 12.47 1.05
N VAL A 142 9.27 11.60 0.13
CA VAL A 142 8.37 10.75 -0.66
C VAL A 142 8.58 9.28 -0.28
N VAL A 143 7.54 8.68 0.27
CA VAL A 143 7.44 7.27 0.64
C VAL A 143 6.54 6.55 -0.36
N MET A 144 7.02 5.44 -0.89
CA MET A 144 6.25 4.57 -1.79
C MET A 144 5.87 3.30 -1.05
N LEU A 145 4.59 2.94 -1.08
CA LEU A 145 4.07 1.65 -0.65
C LEU A 145 3.70 0.85 -1.89
N VAL A 146 4.45 -0.21 -2.18
CA VAL A 146 4.35 -0.93 -3.46
C VAL A 146 4.07 -2.41 -3.23
N ASN A 147 2.85 -2.84 -3.54
CA ASN A 147 2.53 -4.26 -3.62
C ASN A 147 2.98 -4.83 -4.96
N ALA A 148 4.04 -5.64 -4.97
CA ALA A 148 4.59 -6.23 -6.18
C ALA A 148 5.27 -7.57 -5.91
N ASN A 149 5.31 -8.44 -6.93
CA ASN A 149 6.04 -9.69 -6.80
C ASN A 149 7.56 -9.43 -6.66
N ARG A 150 8.28 -10.44 -6.15
CA ARG A 150 9.71 -10.37 -5.89
C ARG A 150 10.57 -10.02 -7.12
N ALA A 151 10.17 -10.42 -8.33
CA ALA A 151 10.96 -10.16 -9.53
C ALA A 151 10.93 -8.66 -9.85
N ASP A 152 9.75 -8.05 -9.75
CA ASP A 152 9.52 -6.65 -10.06
C ASP A 152 10.05 -5.72 -8.96
N GLN A 153 10.06 -6.16 -7.70
CA GLN A 153 10.62 -5.38 -6.59
C GLN A 153 12.09 -4.97 -6.82
N LYS A 154 12.87 -5.74 -7.60
CA LYS A 154 14.29 -5.49 -7.86
C LYS A 154 14.55 -4.25 -8.72
N THR A 155 13.56 -3.78 -9.48
CA THR A 155 13.72 -2.62 -10.37
C THR A 155 13.24 -1.33 -9.74
N LEU A 156 12.48 -1.39 -8.63
CA LEU A 156 11.79 -0.23 -8.04
C LEU A 156 12.72 0.93 -7.70
N THR A 157 13.91 0.67 -7.17
CA THR A 157 14.88 1.74 -6.84
C THR A 157 15.43 2.45 -8.07
N LYS A 158 15.43 1.77 -9.23
CA LYS A 158 15.81 2.35 -10.52
C LYS A 158 14.65 3.09 -11.18
N GLU A 159 13.43 2.62 -10.98
CA GLU A 159 12.24 3.24 -11.55
C GLU A 159 11.81 4.48 -10.77
N PHE A 160 11.91 4.47 -9.44
CA PHE A 160 11.48 5.53 -8.55
C PHE A 160 12.66 6.27 -7.91
N LYS A 161 13.64 6.70 -8.72
CA LYS A 161 14.87 7.38 -8.24
C LYS A 161 14.62 8.67 -7.45
N GLU A 162 13.46 9.29 -7.66
CA GLU A 162 13.04 10.53 -7.02
C GLU A 162 12.27 10.30 -5.70
N ALA A 163 12.03 9.04 -5.32
CA ALA A 163 11.52 8.70 -3.99
C ALA A 163 12.66 8.63 -2.97
N ASN A 164 12.31 8.72 -1.68
CA ASN A 164 13.27 8.57 -0.58
C ASN A 164 13.22 7.16 0.02
N LEU A 165 12.01 6.60 0.17
CA LEU A 165 11.79 5.28 0.79
C LEU A 165 10.78 4.49 -0.03
N ILE A 166 11.01 3.19 -0.15
CA ILE A 166 10.08 2.24 -0.78
C ILE A 166 9.88 1.09 0.19
N PHE A 167 8.63 0.84 0.58
CA PHE A 167 8.20 -0.33 1.32
C PHE A 167 7.40 -1.24 0.41
N THR A 168 7.64 -2.54 0.46
CA THR A 168 7.01 -3.50 -0.45
C THR A 168 6.37 -4.67 0.26
N SER A 169 5.20 -5.06 -0.23
CA SER A 169 4.53 -6.34 0.04
C SER A 169 4.39 -7.14 -1.25
N GLY A 170 3.72 -8.31 -1.22
CA GLY A 170 3.60 -9.23 -2.36
C GLY A 170 4.74 -10.24 -2.50
N SER A 171 5.60 -10.36 -1.48
CA SER A 171 6.70 -11.34 -1.41
C SER A 171 6.99 -11.67 0.05
N ILE A 172 7.25 -12.95 0.35
CA ILE A 172 7.66 -13.41 1.70
C ILE A 172 9.14 -13.10 2.02
N SER A 173 9.83 -12.34 1.16
CA SER A 173 11.24 -11.98 1.37
C SER A 173 11.32 -10.74 2.24
N LEU A 174 11.93 -10.88 3.41
CA LEU A 174 12.14 -9.76 4.33
C LEU A 174 13.49 -9.08 4.10
N THR A 175 13.52 -7.75 4.28
CA THR A 175 14.80 -7.03 4.35
C THR A 175 15.63 -7.52 5.52
N ARG A 176 16.91 -7.79 5.27
CA ARG A 176 17.89 -8.21 6.28
C ARG A 176 19.00 -7.17 6.41
N PRO A 177 19.65 -7.03 7.57
CA PRO A 177 20.75 -6.07 7.76
C PRO A 177 21.89 -6.19 6.75
N MET A 178 22.11 -7.39 6.20
CA MET A 178 23.16 -7.66 5.21
C MET A 178 22.75 -7.35 3.76
N MET A 179 21.52 -6.90 3.51
CA MET A 179 21.07 -6.57 2.15
C MET A 179 21.62 -5.22 1.72
N ASN A 180 22.28 -5.21 0.57
CA ASN A 180 22.82 -3.98 -0.01
C ASN A 180 21.68 -3.01 -0.37
N GLN A 181 21.81 -1.79 0.14
CA GLN A 181 21.00 -0.66 -0.26
C GLN A 181 21.75 0.15 -1.32
N PRO A 182 21.04 0.85 -2.22
CA PRO A 182 21.70 1.72 -3.18
C PRO A 182 22.41 2.87 -2.46
N GLU A 183 23.60 3.26 -2.95
CA GLU A 183 24.32 4.44 -2.44
C GLU A 183 23.58 5.76 -2.76
N LYS A 184 22.79 5.76 -3.84
CA LYS A 184 22.00 6.90 -4.30
C LYS A 184 20.61 6.44 -4.74
N GLY A 185 19.59 7.22 -4.40
CA GLY A 185 18.18 6.90 -4.66
C GLY A 185 17.49 6.36 -3.40
N PRO A 186 16.30 5.78 -3.55
CA PRO A 186 15.50 5.36 -2.39
C PRO A 186 16.06 4.12 -1.71
N TYR A 187 15.89 4.06 -0.38
CA TYR A 187 16.03 2.80 0.36
C TYR A 187 14.83 1.89 0.11
N LEU A 188 15.08 0.59 0.01
CA LEU A 188 14.07 -0.43 -0.25
C LEU A 188 13.92 -1.38 0.94
N PHE A 189 12.71 -1.49 1.45
CA PHE A 189 12.33 -2.35 2.56
C PHE A 189 11.22 -3.30 2.13
N SER A 190 11.47 -4.61 2.20
CA SER A 190 10.45 -5.62 2.00
C SER A 190 9.95 -6.11 3.36
N THR A 191 8.63 -6.06 3.52
CA THR A 191 7.90 -6.31 4.77
C THR A 191 7.01 -7.53 4.65
#